data_AF-K1VBM3-F1
#
_entry.id   AF-K1VBM3-F1
#
_cell.length_a   1.000
_cell.length_b   1.000
_cell.length_c   1.000
_cell.angle_alpha   90.00
_cell.angle_beta   90.00
_cell.angle_gamma   90.00
#
_symmetry.space_group_name_H-M   'P 1'
#
loop_
_entity.id
_entity.type
_entity.pdbx_description
1 polymer ?
#
loop_
_entity_poly.entity_id
_entity_poly.type
_entity_poly.pdbx_seq_one_letter_code
_entity_poly.pdbx_strand_id
1 'polypeptide(L)'
;EISAPDFYANMNLHPCNCKLKIKPREKIRVCYLIFLMSEKLSKQDRDKWKDRILKLLDIDDSYYKSKYKEPVSDFPSDSNQNFAKEMEHIFR
;
A
#
# COMPACT_ATOMS: atom_id res chain seq x y z
N GLU A 1 -10.46 -12.29 10.52
CA GLU A 1 -10.61 -11.07 9.70
C GLU A 1 -10.28 -9.87 10.57
N ILE A 2 -9.72 -8.78 10.04
CA ILE A 2 -9.38 -7.59 10.85
C ILE A 2 -10.63 -6.73 11.06
N SER A 3 -10.80 -6.17 12.26
CA SER A 3 -11.91 -5.26 12.54
C SER A 3 -11.73 -3.92 11.80
N ALA A 4 -12.82 -3.22 11.47
CA ALA A 4 -12.71 -1.89 10.86
C ALA A 4 -11.95 -0.89 11.77
N PRO A 5 -12.18 -0.85 13.11
CA PRO A 5 -11.39 0.00 14.01
C PRO A 5 -9.89 -0.31 13.98
N ASP A 6 -9.50 -1.59 14.03
CA ASP A 6 -8.09 -1.97 13.94
C ASP A 6 -7.53 -1.62 12.56
N PHE A 7 -8.28 -1.82 11.48
CA PHE A 7 -7.85 -1.43 10.13
C PHE A 7 -7.53 0.07 10.06
N TYR A 8 -8.44 0.93 10.51
CA TYR A 8 -8.20 2.38 10.52
C TYR A 8 -7.05 2.77 11.43
N ALA A 9 -6.90 2.12 12.58
CA ALA A 9 -5.77 2.36 13.47
C ALA A 9 -4.44 2.00 12.80
N ASN A 10 -4.35 0.87 12.09
CA ASN A 10 -3.16 0.51 11.32
C ASN A 10 -2.85 1.53 10.21
N MET A 11 -3.87 1.92 9.42
CA MET A 11 -3.68 2.87 8.31
C MET A 11 -3.24 4.26 8.80
N ASN A 12 -3.73 4.68 9.96
CA ASN A 12 -3.33 5.92 10.62
C ASN A 12 -2.08 5.77 11.51
N LEU A 13 -1.46 4.59 11.54
CA LEU A 13 -0.25 4.29 12.33
C LEU A 13 -0.43 4.52 13.83
N HIS A 14 -1.63 4.28 14.33
CA HIS A 14 -2.01 4.29 15.74
C HIS A 14 -1.84 2.91 16.37
N PRO A 15 -1.70 2.82 17.71
CA PRO A 15 -1.77 1.55 18.42
C PRO A 15 -3.09 0.82 18.13
N CYS A 16 -3.02 -0.51 17.98
CA CYS A 16 -4.17 -1.37 17.70
C CYS A 16 -3.98 -2.75 18.33
N ASN A 17 -5.08 -3.48 18.51
CA ASN A 17 -5.05 -4.82 19.08
C ASN A 17 -4.68 -5.86 18.03
N CYS A 18 -5.04 -5.60 16.77
CA CYS A 18 -4.74 -6.48 15.64
C CYS A 18 -3.88 -5.76 14.60
N LYS A 19 -2.67 -6.27 14.34
CA LYS A 19 -1.80 -5.74 13.28
C LYS A 19 -2.29 -6.17 11.90
N LEU A 20 -2.29 -5.22 10.96
CA LEU A 20 -2.59 -5.47 9.56
C LEU A 20 -1.54 -6.40 8.96
N LYS A 21 -1.98 -7.35 8.14
CA LYS A 21 -1.12 -8.31 7.43
C LYS A 21 -1.50 -8.38 5.97
N ILE A 22 -0.49 -8.52 5.12
CA ILE A 22 -0.68 -8.69 3.68
C ILE A 22 -1.11 -10.12 3.40
N LYS A 23 -2.17 -10.29 2.59
CA LYS A 23 -2.57 -11.61 2.10
C LYS A 23 -1.48 -12.18 1.18
N PRO A 24 -1.24 -13.50 1.16
CA PRO A 24 -0.28 -14.11 0.24
C PRO A 24 -0.52 -13.65 -1.20
N ARG A 25 0.57 -13.36 -1.93
CA ARG A 25 0.58 -12.91 -3.34
C ARG A 25 0.01 -11.51 -3.62
N GLU A 26 -0.47 -10.78 -2.61
CA GLU A 26 -0.99 -9.42 -2.78
C GLU A 26 0.07 -8.32 -2.54
N LYS A 27 1.33 -8.68 -2.22
CA LYS A 27 2.38 -7.73 -1.82
C LYS A 27 2.62 -6.64 -2.87
N ILE A 28 2.57 -6.95 -4.16
CA ILE A 28 2.75 -5.98 -5.25
C ILE A 28 1.62 -4.94 -5.25
N ARG A 29 0.35 -5.39 -5.16
CA ARG A 29 -0.81 -4.49 -5.15
C ARG A 29 -0.83 -3.63 -3.90
N VAL A 30 -0.43 -4.17 -2.76
CA VAL A 30 -0.26 -3.38 -1.53
C VAL A 30 0.83 -2.32 -1.69
N CYS A 31 1.96 -2.63 -2.33
CA CYS A 31 2.97 -1.59 -2.65
C CYS A 31 2.37 -0.48 -3.52
N TYR A 32 1.56 -0.82 -4.51
CA TYR A 32 0.90 0.19 -5.36
C TYR A 32 -0.13 1.03 -4.59
N LEU A 33 -0.92 0.42 -3.70
CA LEU A 33 -1.82 1.16 -2.79
C LEU A 33 -1.06 2.13 -1.90
N ILE A 34 0.05 1.69 -1.29
CA ILE A 34 0.90 2.56 -0.47
C ILE A 34 1.40 3.75 -1.29
N PHE A 35 1.82 3.52 -2.54
CA PHE A 35 2.19 4.60 -3.44
C PHE A 35 1.05 5.60 -3.65
N LEU A 36 -0.13 5.12 -4.08
CA LEU A 36 -1.28 5.98 -4.36
C LEU A 36 -1.73 6.78 -3.13
N MET A 37 -1.79 6.15 -1.97
CA MET A 37 -2.14 6.81 -0.71
C MET A 37 -1.08 7.85 -0.31
N SER A 38 0.20 7.53 -0.48
CA SER A 38 1.30 8.45 -0.16
C SER A 38 1.27 9.70 -1.03
N GLU A 39 0.82 9.59 -2.29
CA GLU A 39 0.67 10.73 -3.20
C GLU A 39 -0.43 11.71 -2.76
N LYS A 40 -1.39 11.25 -1.92
CA LYS A 40 -2.41 12.12 -1.31
C LYS A 40 -1.93 12.88 -0.07
N LEU A 41 -0.74 12.56 0.44
CA LEU A 41 -0.16 13.22 1.60
C LEU A 41 0.73 14.40 1.21
N SER A 42 0.85 15.36 2.13
CA SER A 42 1.84 16.44 2.07
C SER A 42 3.26 15.86 1.93
N LYS A 43 4.19 16.61 1.33
CA LYS A 43 5.57 16.13 1.15
C LYS A 43 6.22 15.72 2.48
N GLN A 44 5.95 16.46 3.55
CA GLN A 44 6.51 16.19 4.88
C GLN A 44 5.93 14.90 5.49
N ASP A 45 4.62 14.68 5.36
CA ASP A 45 3.96 13.51 5.95
C ASP A 45 4.17 12.25 5.12
N ARG A 46 4.32 12.39 3.80
CA ARG A 46 4.48 11.30 2.85
C ARG A 46 5.61 10.35 3.22
N ASP A 47 6.82 10.87 3.41
CA ASP A 47 7.99 10.04 3.68
C ASP A 47 7.90 9.38 5.06
N LYS A 48 7.42 10.12 6.07
CA LYS A 48 7.21 9.61 7.42
C LYS A 48 6.16 8.51 7.46
N TRP A 49 5.03 8.69 6.78
CA TRP A 49 3.96 7.70 6.72
C TRP A 49 4.41 6.46 5.96
N LYS A 50 5.05 6.64 4.79
CA LYS A 50 5.57 5.56 3.95
C LYS A 50 6.60 4.69 4.70
N ASP A 51 7.58 5.28 5.38
CA ASP A 51 8.56 4.52 6.16
C ASP A 51 7.89 3.67 7.26
N ARG A 52 6.92 4.24 7.98
CA ARG A 52 6.23 3.56 9.06
C ARG A 52 5.28 2.47 8.58
N ILE A 53 4.53 2.68 7.50
CA ILE A 53 3.59 1.68 6.98
C ILE A 53 4.33 0.49 6.35
N LEU A 54 5.47 0.73 5.68
CA LEU A 54 6.31 -0.35 5.15
C LEU A 54 6.86 -1.23 6.27
N LYS A 55 7.35 -0.63 7.36
CA LYS A 55 7.78 -1.37 8.57
C LYS A 55 6.64 -2.15 9.22
N LEU A 56 5.45 -1.56 9.31
CA LEU A 56 4.27 -2.22 9.89
C LEU A 56 3.86 -3.46 9.10
N LEU A 57 3.98 -3.40 7.77
CA LEU A 57 3.59 -4.47 6.85
C LEU A 57 4.73 -5.42 6.46
N ASP A 58 5.91 -5.26 7.05
CA ASP A 58 7.11 -6.07 6.76
C ASP A 58 7.47 -6.07 5.24
N ILE A 59 7.49 -4.86 4.66
CA ILE A 59 7.90 -4.62 3.28
C ILE A 59 9.28 -3.96 3.30
N ASP A 60 10.26 -4.67 2.75
CA ASP A 60 11.59 -4.12 2.55
C ASP A 60 11.57 -2.94 1.58
N ASP A 61 12.32 -1.87 1.88
CA ASP A 61 12.38 -0.66 1.05
C ASP A 61 12.89 -0.96 -0.37
N SER A 62 13.86 -1.86 -0.52
CA SER A 62 14.38 -2.26 -1.84
C SER A 62 13.33 -3.01 -2.67
N TYR A 63 12.54 -3.87 -2.01
CA TYR A 63 11.41 -4.54 -2.63
C TYR A 63 10.33 -3.53 -3.03
N TYR A 64 9.97 -2.61 -2.13
CA TYR A 64 8.99 -1.56 -2.42
C TYR A 64 9.40 -0.78 -3.66
N LYS A 65 10.62 -0.21 -3.69
CA LYS A 65 11.15 0.59 -4.80
C LYS A 65 11.15 -0.14 -6.14
N SER A 66 11.37 -1.45 -6.16
CA SER A 66 11.35 -2.24 -7.39
C SER A 66 9.96 -2.68 -7.86
N LYS A 67 8.95 -2.66 -6.97
CA LYS A 67 7.62 -3.25 -7.26
C LYS A 67 6.45 -2.29 -7.22
N TYR A 68 6.57 -1.12 -6.58
CA TYR A 68 5.42 -0.24 -6.33
C TYR A 68 4.72 0.27 -7.59
N LYS A 69 5.41 0.32 -8.75
CA LYS A 69 4.80 0.66 -10.05
C LYS A 69 4.57 -0.53 -10.98
N GLU A 70 4.81 -1.77 -10.51
CA GLU A 70 4.61 -2.96 -11.36
C GLU A 70 3.20 -3.04 -11.95
N PRO A 71 2.11 -2.70 -11.22
CA PRO A 71 0.76 -2.76 -11.80
C PRO A 71 0.49 -1.81 -12.97
N VAL A 72 1.34 -0.80 -13.16
CA VAL A 72 1.28 0.19 -14.25
C VAL A 72 2.59 0.21 -15.06
N SER A 73 3.35 -0.89 -15.02
CA SER A 73 4.56 -1.05 -15.84
C SER A 73 4.20 -1.29 -17.31
N ASP A 74 5.21 -1.42 -18.18
CA ASP A 74 4.99 -1.66 -19.63
C ASP A 74 4.33 -3.03 -19.90
N PHE A 75 4.60 -4.03 -19.05
CA PHE A 75 4.12 -5.40 -19.21
C PHE A 75 3.57 -5.96 -17.87
N PRO A 76 2.47 -5.39 -17.33
CA PRO A 76 1.88 -5.88 -16.10
C PRO A 76 1.09 -7.16 -16.40
N SER A 77 0.86 -7.99 -15.37
CA SER A 77 -0.14 -9.05 -15.49
C SER A 77 -1.54 -8.45 -15.67
N ASP A 78 -2.44 -9.15 -16.39
CA ASP A 78 -3.85 -8.71 -16.57
C ASP A 78 -4.52 -8.38 -15.23
N SER A 79 -4.24 -9.20 -14.21
CA SER A 79 -4.81 -9.03 -12.88
C SER A 79 -4.28 -7.77 -12.18
N ASN A 80 -3.02 -7.39 -12.39
CA ASN A 80 -2.49 -6.14 -11.85
C ASN A 80 -2.94 -4.92 -12.66
N GLN A 81 -3.07 -5.05 -13.98
CA GLN A 81 -3.60 -4.00 -14.83
C GLN A 81 -5.06 -3.66 -14.47
N ASN A 82 -5.90 -4.67 -14.28
CA ASN A 82 -7.29 -4.48 -13.88
C ASN A 82 -7.39 -3.84 -12.50
N PHE A 83 -6.57 -4.30 -11.55
CA PHE A 83 -6.48 -3.66 -10.23
C PHE A 83 -6.09 -2.19 -10.32
N ALA A 84 -5.07 -1.86 -11.13
CA ALA A 84 -4.64 -0.47 -11.29
C ALA A 84 -5.73 0.42 -11.90
N LYS A 85 -6.47 -0.08 -12.89
CA LYS A 85 -7.64 0.61 -13.47
C LYS A 85 -8.70 0.89 -12.42
N GLU A 86 -9.06 -0.08 -11.58
CA GLU A 86 -10.04 0.13 -10.51
C GLU A 86 -9.55 1.18 -9.51
N MET A 87 -8.28 1.13 -9.12
CA MET A 87 -7.71 2.11 -8.19
C MET A 87 -7.65 3.52 -8.80
N GLU A 88 -7.39 3.65 -10.10
CA GLU A 88 -7.47 4.93 -10.79
C GLU A 88 -8.83 5.59 -10.58
N HIS A 89 -9.94 4.85 -10.71
CA HIS A 89 -11.29 5.40 -10.50
C HIS A 89 -11.56 5.87 -9.07
N ILE A 90 -10.92 5.24 -8.07
CA ILE A 90 -11.09 5.58 -6.64
C ILE A 90 -10.22 6.77 -6.25
N PHE A 91 -8.99 6.84 -6.78
CA PHE A 91 -8.00 7.84 -6.40
C PHE A 91 -7.97 9.05 -7.33
N ARG A 92 -8.77 9.09 -8.40
CA ARG A 92 -8.86 10.26 -9.31
C ARG A 92 -9.54 11.45 -8.64
#